data_AF-A0A7X7B8C4-F1
#
_entry.id   AF-A0A7X7B8C4-F1
#
_cell.length_a   1.000
_cell.length_b   1.000
_cell.length_c   1.000
_cell.angle_alpha   90.00
_cell.angle_beta   90.00
_cell.angle_gamma   90.00
#
_symmetry.space_group_name_H-M   'P 1'
#
loop_
_entity.id
_entity.type
_entity.pdbx_description
1 polymer ?
#
loop_
_entity_poly.entity_id
_entity_poly.type
_entity_poly.pdbx_seq_one_letter_code
_entity_poly.pdbx_strand_id
1 'polypeptide(L)'
;MKKGPKIVAIGGGTGLSVLLRGLKDYTSNITAIVSVADDGGSSGRLRGELGILPPGDLRNCLIALADREQIMEELLGYRFQQGTTLAGHNVGNLLLAGLAELKGDFRLAIQELSRVLAIRGKVLPATLTPPVLSA
;
A
#
# COMPACT_ATOMS: atom_id res chain seq x y z
N MET A 1 -6.07 15.40 -22.93
CA MET A 1 -4.94 15.94 -22.15
C MET A 1 -3.77 14.99 -22.29
N LYS A 2 -2.55 15.45 -22.63
CA LYS A 2 -1.36 14.57 -22.65
C LYS A 2 -1.16 14.06 -21.21
N LYS A 3 -1.03 12.74 -21.00
CA LYS A 3 -0.97 12.08 -19.66
C LYS A 3 0.21 12.50 -18.76
N GLY A 4 0.98 13.53 -19.12
CA GLY A 4 2.20 13.95 -18.44
C GLY A 4 3.40 12.99 -18.69
N PRO A 5 4.59 13.31 -18.15
CA PRO A 5 5.77 12.45 -18.26
C PRO A 5 5.57 11.10 -17.56
N LYS A 6 6.25 10.05 -18.02
CA LYS A 6 6.27 8.75 -17.33
C LYS A 6 7.30 8.80 -16.19
N ILE A 7 6.87 8.57 -14.96
CA ILE A 7 7.73 8.63 -13.77
C ILE A 7 7.68 7.30 -13.03
N VAL A 8 8.84 6.74 -12.75
CA VAL A 8 9.00 5.60 -11.84
C VAL A 8 9.64 6.10 -10.56
N ALA A 9 8.99 5.85 -9.42
CA ALA A 9 9.51 6.16 -8.10
C ALA A 9 9.73 4.86 -7.33
N ILE A 10 10.92 4.69 -6.76
CA ILE A 10 11.34 3.46 -6.07
C ILE A 10 11.69 3.82 -4.64
N GLY A 11 11.15 3.08 -3.66
CA GLY A 11 11.43 3.34 -2.25
C GLY A 11 10.46 2.64 -1.32
N GLY A 12 10.23 3.24 -0.14
CA GLY A 12 9.29 2.77 0.88
C GLY A 12 8.98 3.90 1.87
N GLY A 13 8.33 3.53 2.96
CA GLY A 13 8.00 4.42 4.07
C GLY A 13 7.14 5.64 3.69
N THR A 14 7.21 6.64 4.55
CA THR A 14 6.44 7.88 4.42
C THR A 14 7.00 8.80 3.33
N GLY A 15 8.32 8.81 3.10
CA GLY A 15 8.95 9.66 2.10
C GLY A 15 8.42 9.43 0.69
N LEU A 16 8.31 8.16 0.28
CA LEU A 16 7.73 7.82 -1.02
C LEU A 16 6.26 8.26 -1.12
N SER A 17 5.44 8.03 -0.10
CA SER A 17 4.03 8.43 -0.11
C SER A 17 3.82 9.95 -0.21
N VAL A 18 4.67 10.75 0.45
CA VAL A 18 4.63 12.22 0.36
C VAL A 18 4.99 12.69 -1.04
N LEU A 19 6.05 12.12 -1.64
CA LEU A 19 6.45 12.41 -3.01
C LEU A 19 5.32 12.07 -4.01
N LEU A 20 4.74 10.89 -3.91
CA LEU A 20 3.66 10.44 -4.80
C LEU A 20 2.42 11.34 -4.72
N ARG A 21 2.08 11.81 -3.50
CA ARG A 21 0.95 12.72 -3.27
C ARG A 21 1.13 14.06 -3.99
N GLY A 22 2.36 14.56 -4.11
CA GLY A 22 2.66 15.75 -4.92
C GLY A 22 2.73 15.44 -6.41
N LEU A 23 3.37 14.33 -6.80
CA LEU A 23 3.53 13.97 -8.22
C LEU A 23 2.21 13.73 -8.95
N LYS A 24 1.18 13.22 -8.26
CA LYS A 24 -0.14 12.92 -8.89
C LYS A 24 -0.87 14.14 -9.44
N ASP A 25 -0.46 15.35 -9.01
CA ASP A 25 -1.00 16.61 -9.51
C ASP A 25 -0.37 17.01 -10.87
N TYR A 26 0.77 16.42 -11.24
CA TYR A 26 1.51 16.72 -12.48
C TYR A 26 1.39 15.65 -13.56
N THR A 27 1.17 14.38 -13.18
CA THR A 27 1.01 13.28 -14.12
C THR A 27 0.23 12.11 -13.53
N SER A 28 -0.50 11.39 -14.38
CA SER A 28 -1.12 10.10 -14.04
C SER A 28 -0.28 8.90 -14.50
N ASN A 29 0.88 9.11 -15.12
CA ASN A 29 1.79 8.07 -15.57
C ASN A 29 2.84 7.73 -14.49
N ILE A 30 2.39 7.56 -13.25
CA ILE A 30 3.25 7.24 -12.11
C ILE A 30 3.28 5.72 -11.91
N THR A 31 4.45 5.15 -11.71
CA THR A 31 4.62 3.79 -11.18
C THR A 31 5.47 3.84 -9.92
N ALA A 32 4.89 3.47 -8.79
CA ALA A 32 5.59 3.32 -7.53
C ALA A 32 6.02 1.85 -7.37
N ILE A 33 7.32 1.62 -7.19
CA ILE A 33 7.87 0.31 -6.80
C ILE A 33 8.24 0.40 -5.32
N VAL A 34 7.55 -0.39 -4.51
CA VAL A 34 7.53 -0.25 -3.07
C VAL A 34 8.26 -1.41 -2.40
N SER A 35 9.20 -1.11 -1.53
CA SER A 35 9.87 -2.09 -0.68
C SER A 35 8.85 -2.86 0.17
N VAL A 36 9.05 -4.16 0.31
CA VAL A 36 8.22 -5.06 1.11
C VAL A 36 9.07 -5.82 2.14
N ALA A 37 10.18 -5.20 2.54
CA ALA A 37 11.11 -5.77 3.52
C ALA A 37 10.81 -5.36 4.98
N ASP A 38 9.95 -4.37 5.19
CA ASP A 38 9.59 -3.89 6.53
C ASP A 38 8.89 -4.99 7.36
N ASP A 39 9.41 -5.26 8.55
CA ASP A 39 8.93 -6.28 9.48
C ASP A 39 8.37 -5.70 10.79
N GLY A 40 8.23 -4.37 10.88
CA GLY A 40 7.76 -3.67 12.07
C GLY A 40 6.24 -3.62 12.28
N GLY A 41 5.83 -3.67 13.56
CA GLY A 41 4.47 -3.35 14.02
C GLY A 41 3.37 -4.28 13.51
N SER A 42 2.19 -3.73 13.20
CA SER A 42 1.04 -4.52 12.71
C SER A 42 1.29 -5.18 11.35
N SER A 43 2.14 -4.60 10.49
CA SER A 43 2.50 -5.22 9.21
C SER A 43 3.33 -6.49 9.42
N GLY A 44 4.27 -6.45 10.38
CA GLY A 44 5.04 -7.63 10.80
C GLY A 44 4.17 -8.75 11.37
N ARG A 45 3.20 -8.42 12.22
CA ARG A 45 2.25 -9.42 12.76
C ARG A 45 1.45 -10.11 11.66
N LEU A 46 0.86 -9.34 10.74
CA LEU A 46 0.10 -9.91 9.61
C LEU A 46 0.97 -10.77 8.70
N ARG A 47 2.23 -10.36 8.45
CA ARG A 47 3.20 -11.18 7.73
C ARG A 47 3.47 -12.52 8.44
N GLY A 48 3.69 -12.48 9.74
CA GLY A 48 3.97 -13.67 10.55
C GLY A 48 2.78 -14.64 10.64
N GLU A 49 1.56 -14.10 10.78
CA GLU A 49 0.35 -14.90 10.94
C GLU A 49 -0.21 -15.44 9.61
N LEU A 50 -0.16 -14.64 8.54
CA LEU A 50 -0.83 -14.95 7.26
C LEU A 50 0.15 -15.28 6.12
N GLY A 51 1.46 -15.19 6.34
CA GLY A 51 2.47 -15.46 5.31
C GLY A 51 2.45 -14.46 4.14
N ILE A 52 1.78 -13.32 4.29
CA ILE A 52 1.67 -12.29 3.24
C ILE A 52 2.83 -11.30 3.28
N LEU A 53 3.02 -10.55 2.19
CA LEU A 53 3.94 -9.42 2.17
C LEU A 53 3.48 -8.32 3.13
N PRO A 54 4.41 -7.58 3.78
CA PRO A 54 4.09 -6.44 4.63
C PRO A 54 3.24 -5.40 3.87
N PRO A 55 1.99 -5.13 4.29
CA PRO A 55 1.09 -4.28 3.52
C PRO A 55 1.29 -2.77 3.74
N GLY A 56 2.02 -2.36 4.78
CA GLY A 56 2.03 -0.97 5.28
C GLY A 56 2.47 0.08 4.27
N ASP A 57 3.63 -0.10 3.63
CA ASP A 57 4.17 0.88 2.68
C ASP A 57 3.37 0.92 1.38
N LEU A 58 2.89 -0.24 0.93
CA LEU A 58 2.00 -0.35 -0.22
C LEU A 58 0.69 0.39 0.03
N ARG A 59 0.08 0.20 1.21
CA ARG A 59 -1.11 0.93 1.64
C ARG A 59 -0.86 2.43 1.60
N ASN A 60 0.24 2.91 2.17
CA ASN A 60 0.57 4.34 2.16
C ASN A 60 0.68 4.90 0.74
N CYS A 61 1.30 4.17 -0.18
CA CYS A 61 1.41 4.56 -1.59
C CYS A 61 0.05 4.53 -2.32
N LEU A 62 -0.80 3.55 -2.03
CA LEU A 62 -2.15 3.47 -2.58
C LEU A 62 -3.00 4.67 -2.14
N ILE A 63 -3.01 4.99 -0.85
CA ILE A 63 -3.71 6.18 -0.32
C ILE A 63 -3.11 7.46 -0.94
N ALA A 64 -1.79 7.55 -1.07
CA ALA A 64 -1.15 8.72 -1.67
C ALA A 64 -1.62 8.98 -3.10
N LEU A 65 -1.83 7.93 -3.90
CA LEU A 65 -2.26 8.02 -5.30
C LEU A 65 -3.77 7.98 -5.50
N ALA A 66 -4.59 7.70 -4.48
CA ALA A 66 -6.05 7.67 -4.57
C ALA A 66 -6.64 9.01 -5.04
N ASP A 67 -7.75 8.95 -5.80
CA ASP A 67 -8.54 10.14 -6.10
C ASP A 67 -9.42 10.48 -4.89
N ARG A 68 -9.47 11.76 -4.52
CA ARG A 68 -9.75 12.20 -3.14
C ARG A 68 -11.21 12.02 -2.72
N GLU A 69 -11.57 10.87 -2.17
CA GLU A 69 -12.69 10.73 -1.22
C GLU A 69 -12.15 10.74 0.21
N GLN A 70 -12.36 11.85 0.93
CA GLN A 70 -11.75 12.09 2.24
C GLN A 70 -12.04 10.98 3.26
N ILE A 71 -13.25 10.42 3.25
CA ILE A 71 -13.65 9.32 4.15
C ILE A 71 -12.88 8.03 3.89
N MET A 72 -12.55 7.72 2.64
CA MET A 72 -11.84 6.48 2.28
C MET A 72 -10.37 6.57 2.67
N GLU A 73 -9.74 7.74 2.50
CA GLU A 73 -8.39 7.99 3.01
C GLU A 73 -8.32 7.84 4.53
N GLU A 74 -9.29 8.40 5.25
CA GLU A 74 -9.40 8.28 6.71
C GLU A 74 -9.61 6.82 7.14
N LEU A 75 -10.53 6.10 6.48
CA LEU A 75 -10.81 4.70 6.78
C LEU A 75 -9.59 3.81 6.55
N LEU A 76 -8.91 3.94 5.41
CA LEU A 76 -7.71 3.16 5.12
C LEU A 76 -6.53 3.55 6.01
N GLY A 77 -6.45 4.81 6.44
CA GLY A 77 -5.49 5.30 7.41
C GLY A 77 -5.79 4.87 8.85
N TYR A 78 -7.04 4.47 9.15
CA TYR A 78 -7.48 4.20 10.50
C TYR A 78 -6.75 3.02 11.14
N ARG A 79 -6.28 3.25 12.37
CA ARG A 79 -5.70 2.23 13.24
C ARG A 79 -6.60 2.06 14.45
N PHE A 80 -7.04 0.84 14.69
CA PHE A 80 -7.83 0.50 15.87
C PHE A 80 -7.05 0.81 17.13
N GLN A 81 -7.66 1.58 18.03
CA GLN A 81 -7.04 2.00 19.30
C GLN A 81 -7.39 1.06 20.46
N GLN A 82 -8.49 0.31 20.34
CA GLN A 82 -9.04 -0.52 21.40
C GLN A 82 -9.40 -1.91 20.87
N GLY A 83 -9.63 -2.85 21.79
CA GLY A 83 -9.92 -4.26 21.51
C GLY A 83 -8.75 -5.18 21.83
N THR A 84 -9.03 -6.47 21.93
CA THR A 84 -7.99 -7.48 22.21
C THR A 84 -7.29 -7.92 20.92
N THR A 85 -8.07 -8.27 19.90
CA THR A 85 -7.55 -8.80 18.63
C THR A 85 -7.20 -7.70 17.63
N LEU A 86 -8.07 -6.69 17.49
CA LEU A 86 -7.92 -5.67 16.46
C LEU A 86 -7.01 -4.51 16.88
N ALA A 87 -6.73 -4.33 18.17
CA ALA A 87 -5.93 -3.20 18.63
C ALA A 87 -4.55 -3.14 17.95
N GLY A 88 -4.21 -1.95 17.47
CA GLY A 88 -2.99 -1.70 16.73
C GLY A 88 -3.01 -2.17 15.26
N HIS A 89 -4.01 -2.93 14.80
CA HIS A 89 -4.18 -3.21 13.38
C HIS A 89 -4.71 -1.98 12.64
N ASN A 90 -4.24 -1.80 11.40
CA ASN A 90 -4.75 -0.77 10.51
C ASN A 90 -5.74 -1.39 9.52
N VAL A 91 -6.87 -0.72 9.27
CA VAL A 91 -7.95 -1.22 8.42
C VAL A 91 -7.47 -1.48 6.99
N GLY A 92 -6.71 -0.55 6.40
CA GLY A 92 -6.15 -0.74 5.06
C GLY A 92 -5.23 -1.94 4.95
N ASN A 93 -4.45 -2.23 6.00
CA ASN A 93 -3.63 -3.44 6.05
C ASN A 93 -4.48 -4.72 6.07
N LEU A 94 -5.57 -4.72 6.85
CA LEU A 94 -6.50 -5.86 6.93
C LEU A 94 -7.24 -6.08 5.61
N LEU A 95 -7.63 -5.01 4.92
CA LEU A 95 -8.25 -5.10 3.59
C LEU A 95 -7.29 -5.68 2.56
N LEU A 96 -6.03 -5.22 2.54
CA LEU A 96 -4.99 -5.79 1.67
C LEU A 96 -4.75 -7.27 1.99
N ALA A 97 -4.65 -7.63 3.27
CA ALA A 97 -4.46 -9.01 3.71
C ALA A 97 -5.63 -9.91 3.26
N GLY A 98 -6.87 -9.51 3.54
CA GLY A 98 -8.06 -10.26 3.16
C GLY A 98 -8.23 -10.38 1.64
N LEU A 99 -7.89 -9.33 0.88
CA LEU A 99 -7.90 -9.41 -0.58
C LEU A 99 -6.80 -10.36 -1.11
N ALA A 100 -5.62 -10.36 -0.50
CA ALA A 100 -4.53 -11.25 -0.89
C ALA A 100 -4.89 -12.71 -0.62
N GLU A 101 -5.48 -13.00 0.53
CA GLU A 101 -6.00 -14.32 0.88
C GLU A 101 -7.12 -14.76 -0.08
N LEU A 102 -8.11 -13.89 -0.30
CA LEU A 102 -9.24 -14.16 -1.20
C LEU A 102 -8.80 -14.45 -2.64
N LYS A 103 -7.76 -13.76 -3.12
CA LYS A 103 -7.26 -13.91 -4.51
C LYS A 103 -6.17 -14.97 -4.65
N GLY A 104 -5.55 -15.41 -3.55
CA GLY A 104 -4.33 -16.23 -3.58
C GLY A 104 -3.13 -15.57 -4.27
N ASP A 105 -3.20 -14.27 -4.57
CA ASP A 105 -2.16 -13.49 -5.24
C ASP A 105 -2.17 -12.06 -4.69
N PHE A 106 -1.09 -11.70 -3.99
CA PHE A 106 -0.92 -10.38 -3.37
C PHE A 106 -0.83 -9.26 -4.43
N ARG A 107 -0.31 -9.54 -5.63
CA ARG A 107 -0.31 -8.59 -6.74
C ARG A 107 -1.73 -8.28 -7.20
N LEU A 108 -2.60 -9.30 -7.28
CA LEU A 108 -4.01 -9.10 -7.61
C LEU A 108 -4.72 -8.27 -6.54
N ALA A 109 -4.41 -8.48 -5.25
CA ALA A 109 -4.94 -7.67 -4.17
C ALA A 109 -4.60 -6.18 -4.33
N ILE A 110 -3.34 -5.85 -4.65
CA ILE A 110 -2.93 -4.47 -4.93
C ILE A 110 -3.68 -3.91 -6.14
N GLN A 111 -3.85 -4.71 -7.21
CA GLN A 111 -4.57 -4.29 -8.42
C GLN A 111 -6.05 -4.00 -8.15
N GLU A 112 -6.72 -4.85 -7.38
CA GLU A 112 -8.12 -4.66 -7.00
C GLU A 112 -8.29 -3.44 -6.10
N LEU A 113 -7.45 -3.29 -5.07
CA LEU A 113 -7.52 -2.12 -4.19
C LEU A 113 -7.18 -0.83 -4.96
N SER A 114 -6.23 -0.87 -5.90
CA SER A 114 -5.94 0.25 -6.80
C SER A 114 -7.16 0.69 -7.60
N ARG A 115 -7.98 -0.26 -8.06
CA ARG A 115 -9.22 0.00 -8.81
C ARG A 115 -10.30 0.61 -7.90
N VAL A 116 -10.50 0.02 -6.72
CA VAL A 116 -11.47 0.52 -5.72
C VAL A 116 -11.17 1.96 -5.31
N LEU A 117 -9.89 2.29 -5.16
CA LEU A 117 -9.43 3.64 -4.78
C LEU A 117 -9.25 4.60 -5.96
N ALA A 118 -9.57 4.16 -7.18
CA ALA A 118 -9.42 4.94 -8.40
C ALA A 118 -8.06 5.67 -8.50
N ILE A 119 -6.96 4.97 -8.17
CA ILE A 119 -5.66 5.63 -8.03
C ILE A 119 -5.14 6.22 -9.35
N ARG A 120 -4.40 7.33 -9.25
CA ARG A 120 -3.68 7.96 -10.37
C ARG A 120 -2.28 7.39 -10.52
N GLY A 121 -2.18 6.20 -11.12
CA GLY A 121 -0.91 5.55 -11.40
C GLY A 121 -0.95 4.06 -11.13
N LYS A 122 0.21 3.48 -10.80
CA LYS A 122 0.36 2.07 -10.44
C LYS A 122 1.22 1.95 -9.18
N VAL A 123 0.86 1.03 -8.31
CA VAL A 123 1.67 0.61 -7.16
C VAL A 123 2.04 -0.85 -7.38
N LEU A 124 3.32 -1.17 -7.26
CA LEU A 124 3.87 -2.51 -7.43
C LEU A 124 4.78 -2.83 -6.24
N PRO A 125 4.74 -4.07 -5.72
CA PRO A 125 5.71 -4.50 -4.72
C PRO A 125 7.07 -4.74 -5.41
N ALA A 126 8.17 -4.51 -4.69
CA ALA A 126 9.52 -4.74 -5.19
C ALA A 126 9.81 -6.23 -5.47
N THR A 127 9.11 -7.12 -4.78
CA THR A 127 9.14 -8.58 -4.99
C THR A 127 7.79 -9.19 -4.62
N LEU A 128 7.49 -10.37 -5.16
CA LEU A 128 6.32 -11.18 -4.78
C LEU A 128 6.65 -12.23 -3.71
N THR A 129 7.93 -12.41 -3.41
CA THR A 129 8.41 -13.33 -2.36
C THR A 129 8.77 -12.54 -1.11
N PRO A 130 8.45 -13.03 0.10
CA PRO A 130 8.81 -12.35 1.34
C PRO A 130 10.33 -12.16 1.46
N PRO A 131 10.86 -10.91 1.45
CA PRO A 131 12.29 -10.68 1.58
C PRO A 131 12.70 -10.54 3.06
N VAL A 132 13.98 -10.74 3.33
CA VAL A 132 14.61 -10.43 4.62
C VAL A 132 15.70 -9.39 4.36
N LEU A 133 15.70 -8.30 5.13
CA LEU A 133 16.75 -7.28 5.07
C LEU A 133 17.83 -7.61 6.10
N SER A 134 19.09 -7.66 5.66
CA SER A 134 20.26 -7.90 6.50
C SER A 134 21.38 -6.91 6.13
N ALA A 135 22.21 -6.53 7.11
CA ALA A 135 23.32 -5.58 6.96
C ALA A 135 24.66 -6.25 7.25
#